data_AF-A0A924NVS9-F1
#
_entry.id   AF-A0A924NVS9-F1
#
_cell.length_a   1.000
_cell.length_b   1.000
_cell.length_c   1.000
_cell.angle_alpha   90.00
_cell.angle_beta   90.00
_cell.angle_gamma   90.00
#
_symmetry.space_group_name_H-M   'P 1'
#
loop_
_entity.id
_entity.type
_entity.pdbx_description
1 polymer ?
#
loop_
_entity_poly.entity_id
_entity_poly.type
_entity_poly.pdbx_seq_one_letter_code
_entity_poly.pdbx_strand_id
1 'polypeptide(L)'
;MPLAPADSALPAAKRDIAPLLLVPALMLAMLPLVGSFPTWVTLTVAGLAMGMMIFIMASGLTLVFGLMDVLNFGHGAFVSVGAYAATMVLIPMKGWLEADSLLMNLGVLGLAILVAMFATALLGWAFERIIIAPVYGQHLKQILITMGGMIVAEQLINVIWGAEQIAL
;
A
#
# COMPACT_ATOMS: atom_id res chain seq x y z
N MET A 1 -25.80 9.44 -50.15
CA MET A 1 -26.10 9.17 -48.73
C MET A 1 -25.81 10.47 -47.97
N PRO A 2 -26.82 11.16 -47.43
CA PRO A 2 -26.60 12.45 -46.77
C PRO A 2 -25.86 12.23 -45.45
N LEU A 3 -24.78 12.99 -45.23
CA LEU A 3 -23.99 12.97 -44.01
C LEU A 3 -24.82 13.61 -42.88
N ALA A 4 -25.01 12.90 -41.77
CA ALA A 4 -25.71 13.42 -40.60
C ALA A 4 -25.04 14.71 -40.10
N PRO A 5 -25.81 15.74 -39.68
CA PRO A 5 -25.25 17.00 -39.20
C PRO A 5 -24.39 16.78 -37.95
N ALA A 6 -23.21 17.40 -37.93
CA ALA A 6 -22.16 17.23 -36.91
C ALA A 6 -22.50 17.76 -35.50
N ASP A 7 -23.74 18.20 -35.27
CA ASP A 7 -24.17 18.94 -34.07
C ASP A 7 -25.02 18.12 -33.09
N SER A 8 -25.08 16.78 -33.22
CA SER A 8 -25.71 15.96 -32.19
C SER A 8 -24.83 15.94 -30.93
N ALA A 9 -25.10 16.85 -29.98
CA ALA A 9 -24.43 16.90 -28.69
C ALA A 9 -24.40 15.50 -28.03
N LEU A 10 -23.21 15.07 -27.61
CA LEU A 10 -23.02 13.77 -26.98
C LEU A 10 -23.93 13.63 -25.74
N PRO A 11 -24.62 12.49 -25.55
CA PRO A 11 -25.47 12.28 -24.38
C PRO A 11 -24.66 12.45 -23.09
N ALA A 12 -25.14 13.28 -22.16
CA ALA A 12 -24.48 13.49 -20.89
C ALA A 12 -24.34 12.15 -20.14
N ALA A 13 -23.11 11.78 -19.79
CA ALA A 13 -22.84 10.59 -19.00
C ALA A 13 -23.61 10.68 -17.67
N LYS A 14 -24.44 9.67 -17.37
CA LYS A 14 -25.15 9.60 -16.09
C LYS A 14 -24.11 9.48 -14.98
N ARG A 15 -24.13 10.40 -14.01
CA ARG A 15 -23.26 10.35 -12.84
C ARG A 15 -23.64 9.14 -11.99
N ASP A 16 -22.80 8.11 -12.02
CA ASP A 16 -23.00 6.92 -11.19
C ASP A 16 -22.50 7.18 -9.77
N ILE A 17 -23.40 7.67 -8.92
CA ILE A 17 -23.14 8.02 -7.51
C ILE A 17 -23.32 6.82 -6.56
N ALA A 18 -23.82 5.69 -7.07
CA ALA A 18 -24.09 4.52 -6.24
C ALA A 18 -22.84 3.98 -5.53
N PRO A 19 -21.65 3.88 -6.17
CA PRO A 19 -20.44 3.43 -5.50
C PRO A 19 -19.96 4.41 -4.42
N LEU A 20 -20.16 5.72 -4.66
CA LEU A 20 -19.73 6.77 -3.76
C LEU A 20 -20.55 6.77 -2.45
N LEU A 21 -21.85 6.49 -2.54
CA LEU A 21 -22.75 6.45 -1.38
C LEU A 21 -22.67 5.12 -0.62
N LEU A 22 -22.24 4.05 -1.27
CA LEU A 22 -22.18 2.72 -0.68
C LEU A 22 -21.25 2.65 0.53
N VAL A 23 -20.06 3.26 0.44
CA VAL A 23 -19.06 3.27 1.53
C VAL A 23 -19.59 3.98 2.79
N PRO A 24 -20.04 5.26 2.74
CA PRO A 24 -20.58 5.92 3.93
C PRO A 24 -21.88 5.28 4.43
N ALA A 25 -22.72 4.73 3.55
CA ALA A 25 -23.91 3.99 3.96
C ALA A 25 -23.55 2.73 4.76
N LEU A 26 -22.54 1.96 4.32
CA LEU A 26 -22.03 0.80 5.06
C LEU A 26 -21.41 1.22 6.40
N MET A 27 -20.61 2.28 6.43
CA MET A 27 -20.00 2.79 7.68
C MET A 27 -21.07 3.12 8.73
N LEU A 28 -22.15 3.80 8.33
CA LEU A 28 -23.27 4.15 9.22
C LEU A 28 -24.08 2.91 9.63
N ALA A 29 -24.32 1.97 8.70
CA ALA A 29 -25.02 0.73 8.99
C ALA A 29 -24.28 -0.16 9.99
N MET A 30 -22.95 -0.08 10.04
CA MET A 30 -22.13 -0.85 10.99
C MET A 30 -22.16 -0.30 12.42
N LEU A 31 -22.51 0.98 12.62
CA LEU A 31 -22.56 1.60 13.95
C LEU A 31 -23.48 0.85 14.94
N PRO A 32 -24.74 0.51 14.61
CA PRO A 32 -25.59 -0.28 15.51
C PRO A 32 -25.12 -1.74 15.68
N LEU A 33 -24.39 -2.31 14.71
CA LEU A 33 -23.89 -3.69 14.77
C LEU A 33 -22.70 -3.84 15.74
N VAL A 34 -21.81 -2.84 15.81
CA VAL A 34 -20.63 -2.87 16.68
C VAL A 34 -20.98 -2.61 18.14
N GLY A 35 -22.00 -1.79 18.41
CA GLY A 35 -22.50 -1.52 19.76
C GLY A 35 -21.64 -0.57 20.60
N SER A 36 -20.38 -0.30 20.24
CA SER A 36 -19.50 0.67 20.90
C SER A 36 -18.93 1.70 19.92
N PHE A 37 -19.06 2.98 20.27
CA PHE A 37 -18.55 4.09 19.44
C PHE A 37 -17.02 4.04 19.23
N PRO A 38 -16.18 3.82 20.27
CA PRO A 38 -14.73 3.77 20.07
C PRO A 38 -14.28 2.64 19.14
N THR A 39 -14.83 1.43 19.32
CA THR A 39 -14.48 0.28 18.46
C THR A 39 -14.96 0.51 17.03
N TRP A 40 -16.14 1.10 16.83
CA TRP A 40 -16.63 1.45 15.50
C TRP A 40 -15.69 2.42 14.78
N VAL A 41 -15.23 3.48 15.47
CA VAL A 41 -14.24 4.42 14.90
C VAL A 41 -12.96 3.68 14.52
N THR A 42 -12.40 2.88 15.45
CA THR A 42 -11.16 2.15 15.21
C THR A 42 -11.25 1.21 14.01
N LEU A 43 -12.30 0.39 13.92
CA LEU A 43 -12.48 -0.56 12.82
C LEU A 43 -12.72 0.16 11.48
N THR A 44 -13.47 1.25 11.50
CA THR A 44 -13.74 2.05 10.30
C THR A 44 -12.46 2.70 9.78
N VAL A 45 -11.68 3.31 10.66
CA VAL A 45 -10.39 3.92 10.31
C VAL A 45 -9.40 2.85 9.84
N ALA A 46 -9.31 1.71 10.52
CA ALA A 46 -8.44 0.60 10.12
C ALA A 46 -8.83 0.03 8.75
N GLY A 47 -10.14 -0.15 8.49
CA GLY A 47 -10.64 -0.61 7.20
C GLY A 47 -10.36 0.37 6.06
N LEU A 48 -10.56 1.67 6.30
CA LEU A 48 -10.20 2.71 5.33
C LEU A 48 -8.69 2.76 5.11
N ALA A 49 -7.87 2.66 6.16
CA ALA A 49 -6.42 2.64 6.05
C ALA A 49 -5.92 1.44 5.24
N MET A 50 -6.47 0.25 5.48
CA MET A 50 -6.15 -0.95 4.71
C MET A 50 -6.62 -0.83 3.26
N GLY A 51 -7.81 -0.29 3.02
CA GLY A 51 -8.32 0.00 1.67
C GLY A 51 -7.44 1.00 0.91
N MET A 52 -7.01 2.08 1.56
CA MET A 52 -6.07 3.05 1.00
C MET A 52 -4.71 2.42 0.69
N MET A 53 -4.19 1.56 1.58
CA MET A 53 -2.95 0.82 1.34
C MET A 53 -3.07 -0.04 0.08
N ILE A 54 -4.10 -0.88 -0.02
CA ILE A 54 -4.33 -1.75 -1.18
C ILE A 54 -4.53 -0.91 -2.45
N PHE A 55 -5.29 0.18 -2.37
CA PHE A 55 -5.49 1.09 -3.49
C PHE A 55 -4.18 1.72 -3.97
N ILE A 56 -3.35 2.24 -3.06
CA ILE A 56 -2.05 2.83 -3.39
C ILE A 56 -1.15 1.77 -4.02
N MET A 57 -1.10 0.54 -3.47
CA MET A 57 -0.32 -0.55 -4.05
C MET A 57 -0.79 -0.91 -5.46
N ALA A 58 -2.10 -1.09 -5.66
CA ALA A 58 -2.67 -1.42 -6.97
C ALA A 58 -2.44 -0.30 -7.99
N SER A 59 -2.68 0.95 -7.61
CA SER A 59 -2.46 2.12 -8.48
C SER A 59 -0.98 2.32 -8.82
N GLY A 60 -0.06 2.09 -7.88
CA GLY A 60 1.38 2.16 -8.11
C GLY A 60 1.85 1.12 -9.11
N LEU A 61 1.31 -0.10 -9.02
CA LEU A 61 1.55 -1.16 -9.99
C LEU A 61 1.07 -0.73 -11.39
N THR A 62 -0.15 -0.19 -11.51
CA THR A 62 -0.68 0.34 -12.78
C THR A 62 0.15 1.49 -13.35
N LEU A 63 0.65 2.41 -12.51
CA LEU A 63 1.48 3.53 -12.96
C LEU A 63 2.85 3.08 -13.47
N VAL A 64 3.52 2.18 -12.74
CA VAL A 64 4.78 1.57 -13.16
C VAL A 64 4.61 0.83 -14.49
N PHE A 65 3.49 0.11 -14.64
CA PHE A 65 3.13 -0.53 -15.90
C PHE A 65 2.91 0.44 -17.04
N GLY A 66 2.00 1.38 -16.84
CA GLY A 66 1.54 2.25 -17.92
C GLY A 66 2.61 3.21 -18.42
N LEU A 67 3.61 3.55 -17.59
CA LEU A 67 4.65 4.51 -17.96
C LEU A 67 5.99 3.89 -18.34
N MET A 68 6.35 2.74 -17.76
CA MET A 68 7.66 2.10 -17.99
C MET A 68 7.59 0.78 -18.78
N ASP A 69 6.40 0.19 -19.00
CA ASP A 69 6.22 -1.14 -19.61
C ASP A 69 7.04 -2.25 -18.88
N VAL A 70 7.18 -2.13 -17.56
CA VAL A 70 7.98 -3.04 -16.71
C VAL A 70 7.11 -3.73 -15.66
N LEU A 71 7.10 -5.07 -15.66
CA LEU A 71 6.50 -5.95 -14.62
C LEU A 71 7.46 -6.12 -13.45
N ASN A 72 7.31 -5.24 -12.44
CA ASN A 72 7.95 -5.39 -11.14
C ASN A 72 7.02 -6.11 -10.16
N PHE A 73 7.19 -7.43 -10.08
CA PHE A 73 6.48 -8.23 -9.10
C PHE A 73 7.02 -8.04 -7.66
N GLY A 74 8.27 -7.60 -7.50
CA GLY A 74 8.91 -7.38 -6.20
C GLY A 74 8.35 -6.23 -5.35
N HIS A 75 7.38 -5.45 -5.86
CA HIS A 75 6.77 -4.33 -5.11
C HIS A 75 6.27 -4.73 -3.71
N GLY A 76 5.68 -5.94 -3.58
CA GLY A 76 5.21 -6.47 -2.30
C GLY A 76 6.33 -6.68 -1.28
N ALA A 77 7.53 -7.06 -1.72
CA ALA A 77 8.68 -7.23 -0.84
C ALA A 77 9.11 -5.89 -0.21
N PHE A 78 9.04 -4.78 -0.95
CA PHE A 78 9.36 -3.45 -0.40
C PHE A 78 8.33 -3.04 0.66
N VAL A 79 7.05 -3.33 0.43
CA VAL A 79 6.00 -3.06 1.42
C VAL A 79 6.23 -3.86 2.69
N SER A 80 6.55 -5.15 2.57
CA SER A 80 6.88 -5.99 3.72
C SER A 80 8.09 -5.47 4.48
N VAL A 81 9.18 -5.11 3.80
CA VAL A 81 10.36 -4.54 4.48
C VAL A 81 10.03 -3.24 5.21
N GLY A 82 9.20 -2.37 4.61
CA GLY A 82 8.73 -1.16 5.28
C GLY A 82 7.91 -1.47 6.55
N ALA A 83 7.01 -2.46 6.47
CA ALA A 83 6.22 -2.90 7.62
C ALA A 83 7.10 -3.44 8.75
N TYR A 84 8.06 -4.31 8.44
CA TYR A 84 9.01 -4.84 9.43
C TYR A 84 9.96 -3.78 9.98
N ALA A 85 10.38 -2.80 9.17
CA ALA A 85 11.17 -1.68 9.65
C ALA A 85 10.36 -0.80 10.63
N ALA A 86 9.07 -0.58 10.36
CA ALA A 86 8.19 0.10 11.29
C ALA A 86 8.00 -0.72 12.59
N THR A 87 7.81 -2.03 12.51
CA THR A 87 7.64 -2.87 13.72
C THR A 87 8.88 -2.87 14.61
N MET A 88 10.09 -2.82 14.03
CA MET A 88 11.34 -2.67 14.79
C MET A 88 11.38 -1.39 15.64
N VAL A 89 10.64 -0.34 15.27
CA VAL A 89 10.49 0.88 16.06
C VAL A 89 9.33 0.75 17.05
N LEU A 90 8.19 0.24 16.60
CA LEU A 90 6.96 0.20 17.40
C LEU A 90 7.02 -0.77 18.58
N ILE A 91 7.66 -1.95 18.43
CA ILE A 91 7.77 -2.94 19.50
C ILE A 91 8.50 -2.40 20.74
N PRO A 92 9.75 -1.89 20.64
CA PRO A 92 10.47 -1.39 21.81
C PRO A 92 9.84 -0.11 22.39
N MET A 93 9.08 0.64 21.59
CA MET A 93 8.43 1.89 21.99
C MET A 93 6.95 1.72 22.34
N LYS A 94 6.46 0.48 22.54
CA LYS A 94 5.05 0.19 22.84
C LYS A 94 4.52 0.99 24.05
N GLY A 95 5.33 1.13 25.10
CA GLY A 95 4.95 1.92 26.28
C GLY A 95 4.74 3.42 26.01
N TRP A 96 5.35 3.97 24.94
CA TRP A 96 5.12 5.35 24.50
C TRP A 96 3.99 5.46 23.47
N LEU A 97 3.64 4.36 22.82
CA LEU A 97 2.52 4.26 21.88
C LEU A 97 1.17 4.14 22.61
N GLU A 98 1.17 3.51 23.79
CA GLU A 98 0.01 3.35 24.67
C GLU A 98 -0.11 4.45 25.73
N ALA A 99 0.72 5.50 25.64
CA ALA A 99 0.67 6.61 26.58
C ALA A 99 -0.62 7.43 26.39
N ASP A 100 -1.13 8.02 27.48
CA ASP A 100 -2.28 8.94 27.43
C ASP A 100 -2.01 10.23 26.64
N SER A 101 -0.73 10.48 26.29
CA SER A 101 -0.31 11.64 25.52
C SER A 101 -0.37 11.37 24.01
N LEU A 102 -1.34 12.00 23.36
CA LEU A 102 -1.51 11.96 21.90
C LEU A 102 -0.24 12.40 21.13
N LEU A 103 0.52 13.36 21.69
CA LEU A 103 1.76 13.84 21.08
C LEU A 103 2.86 12.77 21.08
N MET A 104 2.96 11.97 22.14
CA MET A 104 3.91 10.85 22.21
C MET A 104 3.55 9.76 21.21
N ASN A 105 2.27 9.38 21.15
CA ASN A 105 1.79 8.34 20.23
C ASN A 105 2.07 8.74 18.77
N LEU A 106 1.77 10.00 18.40
CA LEU A 106 2.09 10.54 17.07
C LEU A 106 3.59 10.65 16.81
N GLY A 107 4.39 10.96 17.83
CA GLY A 107 5.86 11.02 17.72
C GLY A 107 6.48 9.67 17.39
N VAL A 108 6.05 8.61 18.08
CA VAL A 108 6.50 7.24 17.82
C VAL A 108 6.04 6.77 16.44
N LEU A 109 4.78 7.02 16.07
CA LEU A 109 4.26 6.74 14.73
C LEU A 109 5.05 7.47 13.64
N GLY A 110 5.34 8.75 13.84
CA GLY A 110 6.14 9.55 12.91
C GLY A 110 7.55 9.00 12.72
N LEU A 111 8.20 8.59 13.81
CA LEU A 111 9.51 7.95 13.76
C LEU A 111 9.45 6.61 13.00
N ALA A 112 8.45 5.77 13.27
CA ALA A 112 8.26 4.50 12.57
C ALA A 112 8.06 4.69 11.06
N ILE A 113 7.28 5.71 10.66
CA ILE A 113 7.09 6.08 9.25
C ILE A 113 8.43 6.50 8.63
N LEU A 114 9.21 7.36 9.29
CA LEU A 114 10.50 7.83 8.76
C LEU A 114 11.50 6.68 8.59
N VAL A 115 11.58 5.78 9.56
CA VAL A 115 12.45 4.59 9.49
C VAL A 115 12.01 3.67 8.36
N ALA A 116 10.70 3.40 8.23
CA ALA A 116 10.16 2.60 7.14
C ALA A 116 10.44 3.21 5.76
N MET A 117 10.24 4.53 5.61
CA MET A 117 10.56 5.25 4.36
C MET A 117 12.04 5.17 4.03
N PHE A 118 12.93 5.38 5.00
CA PHE A 118 14.38 5.33 4.77
C PHE A 118 14.85 3.91 4.40
N ALA A 119 14.38 2.90 5.13
CA ALA A 119 14.72 1.50 4.87
C ALA A 119 14.26 1.06 3.47
N THR A 120 13.01 1.37 3.11
CA THR A 120 12.46 1.02 1.79
C THR A 120 13.10 1.81 0.65
N ALA A 121 13.44 3.09 0.85
CA ALA A 121 14.17 3.89 -0.14
C ALA A 121 15.58 3.33 -0.38
N LEU A 122 16.30 2.96 0.68
CA LEU A 122 17.63 2.37 0.57
C LEU A 122 17.59 1.02 -0.15
N LEU A 123 16.62 0.17 0.20
CA LEU A 123 16.40 -1.11 -0.47
C LEU A 123 16.04 -0.92 -1.95
N GLY A 124 15.15 0.03 -2.25
CA GLY A 124 14.74 0.37 -3.61
C GLY A 124 15.91 0.85 -4.45
N TRP A 125 16.75 1.74 -3.89
CA TRP A 125 17.97 2.20 -4.54
C TRP A 125 18.96 1.06 -4.81
N ALA A 126 19.20 0.19 -3.83
CA ALA A 126 20.08 -0.97 -4.00
C ALA A 126 19.53 -1.94 -5.06
N PHE A 127 18.22 -2.23 -5.03
CA PHE A 127 17.55 -3.10 -5.99
C PHE A 127 17.63 -2.54 -7.41
N GLU A 128 17.35 -1.25 -7.58
CA GLU A 128 17.48 -0.59 -8.88
C GLU A 128 18.91 -0.68 -9.41
N ARG A 129 19.90 -0.35 -8.57
CA ARG A 129 21.30 -0.27 -8.98
C ARG A 129 21.91 -1.63 -9.32
N ILE A 130 21.56 -2.66 -8.54
CA ILE A 130 22.20 -3.99 -8.61
C ILE A 130 21.41 -4.94 -9.51
N ILE A 131 20.08 -4.89 -9.47
CA ILE A 131 19.22 -5.88 -10.12
C ILE A 131 18.62 -5.35 -11.41
N ILE A 132 18.04 -4.14 -11.41
CA ILE A 132 17.29 -3.63 -12.57
C ILE A 132 18.20 -2.97 -13.61
N ALA A 133 19.10 -2.09 -13.20
CA ALA A 133 19.97 -1.33 -14.09
C ALA A 133 20.75 -2.20 -15.10
N PRO A 134 21.27 -3.41 -14.75
CA PRO A 134 21.99 -4.26 -15.70
C PRO A 134 21.12 -4.92 -16.78
N VAL A 135 19.81 -5.04 -16.55
CA VAL A 135 18.88 -5.77 -17.44
C VAL A 135 17.91 -4.85 -18.18
N TYR A 136 18.09 -3.53 -18.07
CA TYR A 136 17.24 -2.55 -18.70
C TYR A 136 17.15 -2.76 -20.23
N GLY A 137 15.95 -2.62 -20.79
CA GLY A 137 15.68 -2.86 -22.22
C GLY A 137 15.47 -4.33 -22.60
N GLN A 138 15.52 -5.28 -21.64
CA GLN A 138 15.27 -6.70 -21.88
C GLN A 138 14.04 -7.18 -21.08
N HIS A 139 12.84 -6.86 -21.57
CA HIS A 139 11.56 -7.07 -20.86
C HIS A 139 11.41 -8.47 -20.23
N LEU A 140 11.75 -9.55 -20.95
CA LEU A 140 11.67 -10.91 -20.41
C LEU A 140 12.63 -11.14 -19.23
N LYS A 141 13.86 -10.63 -19.31
CA LYS A 141 14.85 -10.76 -18.22
C LYS A 141 14.43 -9.94 -17.00
N GLN A 142 13.79 -8.81 -17.22
CA GLN A 142 13.29 -7.94 -16.15
C GLN A 142 12.15 -8.60 -15.36
N ILE A 143 11.25 -9.30 -16.04
CA ILE A 143 10.21 -10.09 -15.38
C ILE A 143 10.83 -11.22 -14.55
N LEU A 144 11.74 -11.99 -15.16
CA LEU A 144 12.38 -13.12 -14.47
C LEU A 144 13.19 -12.68 -13.25
N ILE A 145 13.91 -11.57 -13.35
CA ILE A 145 14.76 -11.08 -12.25
C ILE A 145 13.95 -10.46 -11.12
N THR A 146 12.83 -9.79 -11.42
CA THR A 146 11.95 -9.22 -10.39
C THR A 146 11.16 -10.30 -9.66
N MET A 147 10.71 -11.34 -10.37
CA MET A 147 10.10 -12.54 -9.76
C MET A 147 11.11 -13.28 -8.88
N GLY A 148 12.31 -13.57 -9.39
CA GLY A 148 13.36 -14.22 -8.61
C GLY A 148 13.79 -13.38 -7.40
N GLY A 149 13.96 -12.07 -7.60
CA GLY A 149 14.29 -11.11 -6.55
C GLY A 149 13.22 -11.03 -5.45
N MET A 150 11.94 -11.07 -5.82
CA MET A 150 10.83 -11.16 -4.86
C MET A 150 10.96 -12.42 -3.99
N ILE A 151 11.14 -13.60 -4.61
CA ILE A 151 11.25 -14.86 -3.87
C ILE A 151 12.42 -14.79 -2.89
N VAL A 152 13.59 -14.33 -3.33
CA VAL A 152 14.77 -14.17 -2.47
C VAL A 152 14.47 -13.20 -1.32
N ALA A 153 13.82 -12.07 -1.60
CA ALA A 153 13.46 -11.09 -0.58
C ALA A 153 12.46 -11.66 0.45
N GLU A 154 11.44 -12.39 0.00
CA GLU A 154 10.50 -13.08 0.89
C GLU A 154 11.20 -14.10 1.79
N GLN A 155 12.12 -14.90 1.23
CA GLN A 155 12.89 -15.86 2.02
C GLN A 155 13.83 -15.15 3.01
N LEU A 156 14.47 -14.05 2.62
CA LEU A 156 15.29 -13.26 3.54
C LEU A 156 14.47 -12.69 4.70
N ILE A 157 13.27 -12.17 4.42
CA ILE A 157 12.35 -11.69 5.46
C ILE A 157 11.99 -12.84 6.41
N ASN A 158 11.62 -14.01 5.89
CA ASN A 158 11.29 -15.18 6.70
C ASN A 158 12.48 -15.66 7.56
N VAL A 159 13.71 -15.57 7.05
CA VAL A 159 14.92 -15.94 7.82
C VAL A 159 15.19 -14.94 8.95
N ILE A 160 14.98 -13.64 8.72
CA ILE A 160 15.31 -12.60 9.71
C ILE A 160 14.22 -12.46 10.77
N TRP A 161 12.94 -12.48 10.38
CA TRP A 161 11.80 -12.23 11.29
C TRP A 161 11.01 -13.49 11.65
N GLY A 162 11.27 -14.62 10.99
CA GLY A 162 10.46 -15.83 11.12
C GLY A 162 9.19 -15.77 10.27
N ALA A 163 8.53 -16.93 10.13
CA ALA A 163 7.26 -17.05 9.42
C ALA A 163 6.03 -16.70 10.30
N GLU A 164 6.25 -16.41 11.58
CA GLU A 164 5.17 -16.08 12.51
C GLU A 164 4.75 -14.61 12.40
N GLN A 165 3.44 -14.37 12.57
CA GLN A 165 2.89 -13.03 12.57
C GLN A 165 3.34 -12.29 13.84
N ILE A 166 4.01 -11.15 13.66
CA ILE A 166 4.36 -10.26 14.75
C ILE A 166 3.10 -9.48 15.16
N ALA A 167 2.53 -9.81 16.31
CA ALA A 167 1.42 -9.07 16.90
C ALA A 167 1.96 -7.81 17.61
N LEU A 168 1.56 -6.64 17.12
CA LEU A 168 1.79 -5.33 17.77
C LEU A 168 0.67 -5.02 18.75
#